data_AF-A0A3D1IQU0-F1
#
_entry.id   AF-A0A3D1IQU0-F1
#
_cell.length_a   1.000
_cell.length_b   1.000
_cell.length_c   1.000
_cell.angle_alpha   90.00
_cell.angle_beta   90.00
_cell.angle_gamma   90.00
#
_symmetry.space_group_name_H-M   'P 1'
#
loop_
_entity.id
_entity.type
_entity.pdbx_description
1 polymer ?
#
loop_
_entity_poly.entity_id
_entity_poly.type
_entity_poly.pdbx_seq_one_letter_code
_entity_poly.pdbx_strand_id
1 'polypeptide(L)'
;MFPLVCPVHAEEAYQATAKVWDAMGRKNWDAAIAQANRVIRIWGAQARRTNDQLKKYAPAKDAKKYGNLNEVGVSLLLKGDALSKKGDKAAAKVTYQVLLDQYTYAQVWDPKGWFWKPAEEARKKLVL
;
A
#
# COMPACT_ATOMS: atom_id res chain seq x y z
N MET A 1 27.29 17.13 28.88
CA MET A 1 27.17 17.31 27.43
C MET A 1 25.99 16.46 26.96
N PHE A 2 24.80 17.05 26.82
CA PHE A 2 23.66 16.34 26.25
C PHE A 2 23.83 16.34 24.71
N PRO A 3 23.78 15.19 24.03
CA PRO A 3 23.79 15.23 22.57
C PRO A 3 22.44 15.77 22.12
N LEU A 4 22.49 16.86 21.35
CA LEU A 4 21.37 17.36 20.56
C LEU A 4 21.05 16.29 19.52
N VAL A 5 20.06 15.45 19.78
CA VAL A 5 19.51 14.56 18.76
C VAL A 5 18.61 15.41 17.88
N CYS A 6 19.13 15.85 16.73
CA CYS A 6 18.29 16.41 15.67
C CYS A 6 17.20 15.39 15.32
N PRO A 7 15.90 15.75 15.33
CA PRO A 7 14.89 14.85 14.81
C PRO A 7 15.07 14.83 13.29
N VAL A 8 15.78 13.84 12.78
CA VAL A 8 15.59 13.41 11.39
C VAL A 8 14.12 13.00 11.34
N HIS A 9 13.27 13.85 10.75
CA HIS A 9 11.86 13.51 10.55
C HIS A 9 11.82 12.20 9.77
N ALA A 10 11.45 11.11 10.44
CA ALA A 10 11.35 9.82 9.79
C ALA A 10 10.28 9.93 8.70
N GLU A 11 10.63 9.52 7.48
CA GLU A 11 9.70 9.52 6.35
C GLU A 11 8.40 8.82 6.73
N GLU A 12 7.26 9.42 6.37
CA GLU A 12 5.95 8.83 6.64
C GLU A 12 5.50 7.88 5.53
N ALA A 13 4.55 6.99 5.82
CA ALA A 13 4.08 5.99 4.87
C ALA A 13 3.60 6.61 3.55
N TYR A 14 2.87 7.73 3.60
CA TYR A 14 2.34 8.39 2.40
C TYR A 14 3.46 8.94 1.49
N GLN A 15 4.56 9.44 2.08
CA GLN A 15 5.72 9.93 1.33
C GLN A 15 6.43 8.78 0.62
N ALA A 16 6.54 7.64 1.28
CA ALA A 16 7.11 6.44 0.70
C ALA A 16 6.20 5.85 -0.41
N THR A 17 4.89 5.81 -0.21
CA THR A 17 3.93 5.37 -1.24
C THR A 17 3.93 6.30 -2.45
N ALA A 18 4.10 7.62 -2.27
CA ALA A 18 4.21 8.57 -3.38
C ALA A 18 5.35 8.20 -4.35
N LYS A 19 6.46 7.64 -3.83
CA LYS A 19 7.57 7.13 -4.65
C LYS A 19 7.17 5.88 -5.45
N VAL A 20 6.28 5.04 -4.93
CA VAL A 20 5.72 3.90 -5.67
C VAL A 20 4.88 4.39 -6.85
N TRP A 21 4.00 5.38 -6.61
CA TRP A 21 3.18 6.00 -7.65
C TRP A 21 4.01 6.68 -8.74
N ASP A 22 5.01 7.47 -8.37
CA ASP A 22 5.92 8.12 -9.34
C ASP A 22 6.64 7.08 -10.20
N ALA A 23 7.16 6.00 -9.59
CA ALA A 23 7.79 4.91 -10.32
C ALA A 23 6.83 4.21 -11.29
N MET A 24 5.58 3.97 -10.87
CA MET A 24 4.52 3.43 -11.74
C MET A 24 4.24 4.36 -12.93
N GLY A 25 4.13 5.67 -12.70
CA GLY A 25 3.93 6.68 -13.74
C GLY A 25 5.06 6.71 -14.77
N ARG A 26 6.30 6.53 -14.31
CA ARG A 26 7.51 6.42 -15.16
C ARG A 26 7.67 5.05 -15.82
N LYS A 27 6.77 4.10 -15.58
CA LYS A 27 6.89 2.70 -16.01
C LYS A 27 8.16 2.00 -15.49
N ASN A 28 8.73 2.52 -14.40
CA ASN A 28 9.89 1.92 -13.74
C ASN A 28 9.41 0.87 -12.74
N TRP A 29 9.11 -0.33 -13.28
CA TRP A 29 8.52 -1.41 -12.50
C TRP A 29 9.43 -1.90 -11.37
N ASP A 30 10.75 -1.93 -11.60
CA ASP A 30 11.72 -2.33 -10.58
C ASP A 30 11.76 -1.35 -9.41
N ALA A 31 11.76 -0.05 -9.70
CA ALA A 31 11.68 0.97 -8.66
C ALA A 31 10.34 0.90 -7.90
N ALA A 32 9.22 0.69 -8.60
CA ALA A 32 7.91 0.54 -7.95
C ALA A 32 7.90 -0.65 -6.98
N ILE A 33 8.43 -1.80 -7.39
CA ILE A 33 8.54 -2.99 -6.54
C ILE A 33 9.46 -2.72 -5.34
N ALA A 34 10.62 -2.10 -5.55
CA ALA A 34 11.58 -1.83 -4.47
C ALA A 34 11.01 -0.86 -3.42
N GLN A 35 10.36 0.22 -3.86
CA GLN A 35 9.72 1.19 -2.97
C GLN A 35 8.53 0.57 -2.23
N ALA A 36 7.69 -0.23 -2.92
CA ALA A 36 6.59 -0.93 -2.28
C ALA A 36 7.08 -1.92 -1.21
N ASN A 37 8.15 -2.67 -1.49
CA ASN A 37 8.79 -3.55 -0.50
C ASN A 37 9.26 -2.76 0.73
N ARG A 38 9.77 -1.55 0.54
CA ARG A 38 10.16 -0.67 1.66
C ARG A 38 8.95 -0.25 2.50
N VAL A 39 7.85 0.15 1.86
CA VAL A 39 6.59 0.49 2.55
C VAL A 39 6.10 -0.70 3.39
N ILE A 40 6.01 -1.88 2.77
CA ILE A 40 5.56 -3.11 3.43
C ILE A 40 6.48 -3.48 4.60
N ARG A 41 7.80 -3.35 4.43
CA ARG A 41 8.78 -3.68 5.48
C ARG A 41 8.66 -2.79 6.72
N ILE A 42 8.43 -1.49 6.54
CA ILE A 42 8.41 -0.53 7.65
C ILE A 42 7.04 -0.52 8.34
N TRP A 43 5.94 -0.47 7.58
CA TRP A 43 4.60 -0.27 8.12
C TRP A 43 3.71 -1.51 8.09
N GLY A 44 4.10 -2.57 7.38
CA GLY A 44 3.24 -3.73 7.11
C GLY A 44 2.78 -4.46 8.36
N ALA A 45 3.64 -4.61 9.37
CA ALA A 45 3.27 -5.29 10.62
C ALA A 45 2.18 -4.54 11.39
N GLN A 46 2.33 -3.21 11.54
CA GLN A 46 1.34 -2.39 12.24
C GLN A 46 0.04 -2.28 11.44
N ALA A 47 0.14 -2.06 10.12
CA ALA A 47 -1.01 -2.03 9.22
C ALA A 47 -1.85 -3.32 9.29
N ARG A 48 -1.19 -4.48 9.35
CA ARG A 48 -1.85 -5.78 9.50
C ARG A 48 -2.62 -5.89 10.81
N ARG A 49 -2.00 -5.51 11.93
CA ARG A 49 -2.68 -5.49 13.25
C ARG A 49 -3.91 -4.58 13.22
N THR A 50 -3.80 -3.42 12.58
CA THR A 50 -4.92 -2.50 12.39
C THR A 50 -6.01 -3.13 11.53
N ASN A 51 -5.67 -3.84 10.46
CA ASN A 51 -6.64 -4.58 9.64
C ASN A 51 -7.37 -5.66 10.45
N ASP A 52 -6.65 -6.44 11.25
CA ASP A 52 -7.19 -7.56 12.03
C ASP A 52 -8.22 -7.11 13.10
N GLN A 53 -8.11 -5.85 13.55
CA GLN A 53 -9.06 -5.21 14.47
C GLN A 53 -10.35 -4.76 13.79
N LEU A 54 -10.33 -4.58 12.47
CA LEU A 54 -11.50 -4.18 11.70
C LEU A 54 -12.34 -5.41 11.32
N LYS A 55 -13.66 -5.22 11.25
CA LYS A 55 -14.61 -6.24 10.76
C LYS A 55 -15.30 -5.83 9.46
N LYS A 56 -15.14 -4.57 9.09
CA LYS A 56 -15.66 -3.95 7.86
C LYS A 56 -14.83 -2.71 7.56
N TYR A 57 -14.97 -2.20 6.33
CA TYR A 57 -14.40 -0.92 5.95
C TYR A 57 -14.87 0.18 6.91
N ALA A 58 -13.93 1.04 7.31
CA ALA A 58 -14.27 2.25 8.05
C ALA A 58 -15.17 3.16 7.20
N PRO A 59 -16.09 3.93 7.80
CA PRO A 59 -16.80 4.99 7.09
C PRO A 59 -15.81 5.92 6.38
N ALA A 60 -16.18 6.46 5.20
CA ALA A 60 -15.30 7.33 4.41
C ALA A 60 -14.70 8.51 5.22
N LYS A 61 -15.50 9.12 6.10
CA LYS A 61 -15.05 10.20 7.01
C LYS A 61 -13.92 9.78 7.95
N ASP A 62 -13.82 8.48 8.27
CA ASP A 62 -12.85 7.90 9.20
C ASP A 62 -11.71 7.18 8.47
N ALA A 63 -11.80 6.97 7.15
CA ALA A 63 -10.80 6.23 6.37
C ALA A 63 -9.38 6.78 6.55
N LYS A 64 -9.22 8.11 6.63
CA LYS A 64 -7.92 8.78 6.85
C LYS A 64 -7.25 8.41 8.18
N LYS A 65 -8.01 7.97 9.19
CA LYS A 65 -7.46 7.52 10.49
C LYS A 65 -6.62 6.25 10.35
N TYR A 66 -6.78 5.52 9.26
CA TYR A 66 -6.10 4.26 8.96
C TYR A 66 -4.97 4.44 7.94
N GLY A 67 -4.31 5.62 7.94
CA GLY A 67 -3.29 6.00 6.95
C GLY A 67 -2.29 4.89 6.63
N ASN A 68 -1.58 4.35 7.62
CA ASN A 68 -0.59 3.29 7.38
C ASN A 68 -1.18 2.02 6.75
N LEU A 69 -2.41 1.63 7.11
CA LEU A 69 -3.11 0.51 6.48
C LEU A 69 -3.44 0.83 5.02
N ASN A 70 -3.93 2.04 4.75
CA ASN A 70 -4.28 2.47 3.40
C ASN A 70 -3.04 2.52 2.48
N GLU A 71 -1.93 3.06 2.99
CA GLU A 71 -0.66 3.19 2.28
C GLU A 71 -0.01 1.81 1.97
N VAL A 72 -0.01 0.89 2.94
CA VAL A 72 0.47 -0.48 2.71
C VAL A 72 -0.44 -1.22 1.73
N GLY A 73 -1.75 -1.10 1.88
CA GLY A 73 -2.72 -1.76 1.02
C GLY A 73 -2.56 -1.36 -0.45
N VAL A 74 -2.40 -0.06 -0.72
CA VAL A 74 -2.21 0.41 -2.10
C VAL A 74 -0.83 0.10 -2.65
N SER A 75 0.21 0.13 -1.80
CA SER A 75 1.56 -0.28 -2.20
C SER A 75 1.61 -1.75 -2.63
N LEU A 76 0.86 -2.64 -1.97
CA LEU A 76 0.73 -4.04 -2.38
C LEU A 76 0.04 -4.18 -3.74
N LEU A 77 -1.05 -3.44 -3.98
CA LEU A 77 -1.71 -3.43 -5.29
C LEU A 77 -0.74 -2.99 -6.39
N LEU A 78 -0.04 -1.88 -6.19
CA LEU A 78 0.91 -1.33 -7.16
C LEU A 78 2.09 -2.28 -7.41
N LYS A 79 2.60 -2.93 -6.36
CA LYS A 79 3.62 -3.97 -6.50
C LYS A 79 3.12 -5.12 -7.37
N GLY A 80 1.90 -5.61 -7.13
CA GLY A 80 1.30 -6.66 -7.95
C GLY A 80 1.16 -6.24 -9.41
N ASP A 81 0.70 -5.00 -9.66
CA ASP A 81 0.59 -4.44 -11.00
C ASP A 81 1.95 -4.34 -11.69
N ALA A 82 2.98 -3.86 -10.99
CA ALA A 82 4.35 -3.78 -11.52
C ALA A 82 4.92 -5.17 -11.86
N LEU A 83 4.76 -6.16 -10.98
CA LEU A 83 5.16 -7.55 -11.23
C LEU A 83 4.47 -8.13 -12.46
N SER A 84 3.15 -7.91 -12.56
CA SER A 84 2.36 -8.35 -13.71
C SER A 84 2.84 -7.69 -15.01
N LYS A 85 3.13 -6.38 -14.98
CA LYS A 85 3.69 -5.63 -16.13
C LYS A 85 5.07 -6.09 -16.55
N LYS A 86 5.86 -6.66 -15.63
CA LYS A 86 7.14 -7.34 -15.94
C LYS A 86 6.98 -8.76 -16.50
N GLY A 87 5.77 -9.30 -16.51
CA GLY A 87 5.49 -10.68 -16.91
C GLY A 87 5.54 -11.70 -15.77
N ASP A 88 5.87 -11.28 -14.55
CA ASP A 88 5.86 -12.16 -13.36
C ASP A 88 4.44 -12.26 -12.77
N LYS A 89 3.59 -12.94 -13.52
CA LYS A 89 2.17 -13.12 -13.16
C LYS A 89 1.99 -13.94 -11.88
N ALA A 90 2.89 -14.88 -11.60
CA ALA A 90 2.82 -15.71 -10.41
C ALA A 90 3.06 -14.88 -9.15
N ALA A 91 4.15 -14.09 -9.10
CA ALA A 91 4.42 -13.22 -7.97
C ALA A 91 3.37 -12.10 -7.83
N ALA A 92 2.82 -11.61 -8.95
CA ALA A 92 1.72 -10.66 -8.92
C ALA A 92 0.49 -11.24 -8.19
N LYS A 93 0.05 -12.45 -8.56
CA LYS A 93 -1.08 -13.15 -7.92
C LYS A 93 -0.85 -13.35 -6.42
N VAL A 94 0.34 -13.78 -6.02
CA VAL A 94 0.71 -13.91 -4.59
C VAL A 94 0.60 -12.56 -3.88
N THR A 95 1.09 -11.48 -4.50
CA THR A 95 1.04 -10.14 -3.91
C THR A 95 -0.40 -9.63 -3.75
N TYR A 96 -1.26 -9.83 -4.75
CA TYR A 96 -2.68 -9.50 -4.65
C TYR A 96 -3.38 -10.33 -3.56
N GLN A 97 -3.06 -11.61 -3.43
CA GLN A 97 -3.62 -12.45 -2.38
C GLN A 97 -3.22 -11.96 -0.98
N VAL A 98 -1.97 -11.55 -0.78
CA VAL A 98 -1.53 -10.92 0.48
C VAL A 98 -2.34 -9.67 0.81
N LEU A 99 -2.63 -8.81 -0.18
CA LEU A 99 -3.50 -7.66 0.03
C LEU A 99 -4.91 -8.08 0.48
N LEU A 100 -5.50 -9.08 -0.18
CA LEU A 100 -6.82 -9.58 0.17
C LEU A 100 -6.88 -10.17 1.58
N ASP A 101 -5.85 -10.90 1.99
CA ASP A 101 -5.85 -11.66 3.24
C ASP A 101 -5.45 -10.83 4.46
N GLN A 102 -4.59 -9.83 4.27
CA GLN A 102 -3.88 -9.17 5.38
C GLN A 102 -4.18 -7.67 5.50
N TYR A 103 -4.71 -7.06 4.44
CA TYR A 103 -4.90 -5.61 4.32
C TYR A 103 -6.24 -5.27 3.65
N THR A 104 -7.22 -6.16 3.78
CA THR A 104 -8.54 -6.11 3.11
C THR A 104 -9.24 -4.77 3.26
N TYR A 105 -9.14 -4.13 4.43
CA TYR A 105 -9.92 -2.95 4.78
C TYR A 105 -9.26 -1.61 4.43
N ALA A 106 -8.15 -1.63 3.69
CA ALA A 106 -7.51 -0.42 3.17
C ALA A 106 -8.45 0.40 2.28
N GLN A 107 -8.44 1.72 2.44
CA GLN A 107 -9.22 2.68 1.67
C GLN A 107 -8.40 3.91 1.32
N VAL A 108 -8.27 4.22 0.03
CA VAL A 108 -7.39 5.28 -0.46
C VAL A 108 -8.23 6.41 -1.03
N TRP A 109 -7.85 7.66 -0.72
CA TRP A 109 -8.50 8.84 -1.27
C TRP A 109 -8.12 9.00 -2.75
N ASP A 110 -9.12 9.10 -3.62
CA ASP A 110 -8.96 9.58 -4.98
C ASP A 110 -9.16 11.11 -5.01
N PRO A 111 -8.26 11.89 -5.64
CA PRO A 111 -8.45 13.33 -5.83
C PRO A 111 -9.80 13.74 -6.45
N LYS A 112 -10.45 12.82 -7.17
CA LYS A 112 -11.79 13.03 -7.76
C LYS A 112 -12.94 12.94 -6.76
N GLY A 113 -12.68 12.72 -5.47
CA GLY A 113 -13.65 12.96 -4.41
C GLY A 113 -14.21 11.72 -3.71
N TRP A 114 -13.65 10.53 -3.94
CA TRP A 114 -14.13 9.29 -3.31
C TRP A 114 -12.99 8.48 -2.69
N PHE A 115 -13.35 7.61 -1.74
CA PHE A 115 -12.44 6.54 -1.29
C PHE A 115 -12.68 5.29 -2.11
N TRP A 116 -11.61 4.71 -2.65
CA TRP A 116 -11.64 3.42 -3.32
C TRP A 116 -10.86 2.38 -2.52
N LYS A 117 -11.02 1.11 -2.88
CA LYS A 117 -10.54 -0.03 -2.09
C LYS A 117 -9.53 -0.86 -2.90
N PRO A 118 -8.25 -0.85 -2.53
CA PRO A 118 -7.23 -1.63 -3.24
C PRO A 118 -7.55 -3.12 -3.30
N ALA A 119 -8.14 -3.70 -2.25
CA ALA A 119 -8.53 -5.10 -2.22
C ALA A 119 -9.61 -5.45 -3.27
N GLU A 120 -10.55 -4.56 -3.56
CA GLU A 120 -11.56 -4.81 -4.61
C GLU A 120 -10.91 -4.81 -6.01
N GLU A 121 -9.95 -3.90 -6.26
CA GLU A 121 -9.19 -3.91 -7.51
C GLU A 121 -8.31 -5.15 -7.66
N ALA A 122 -7.61 -5.55 -6.59
CA ALA A 122 -6.79 -6.75 -6.57
C ALA A 122 -7.60 -8.02 -6.89
N ARG A 123 -8.83 -8.12 -6.35
CA ARG A 123 -9.73 -9.24 -6.63
C ARG A 123 -10.04 -9.38 -8.12
N LYS A 124 -10.26 -8.27 -8.83
CA LYS A 124 -10.50 -8.27 -10.28
C LYS A 124 -9.29 -8.79 -11.06
N LYS A 125 -8.07 -8.55 -10.57
CA LYS A 125 -6.81 -9.00 -11.21
C LYS A 125 -6.55 -10.50 -11.06
N LEU A 126 -7.15 -11.17 -10.07
CA LEU A 126 -6.96 -12.61 -9.85
C LEU A 126 -7.80 -13.50 -10.76
N VAL A 127 -8.91 -12.97 -11.27
CA VAL A 127 -9.90 -13.69 -12.10
C VAL A 127 -9.57 -13.59 -13.61
N LEU A 128 -8.65 -12.69 -13.97
CA LEU A 128 -8.15 -12.47 -15.35
C LEU A 128 -6.84 -13.23 -15.59
#